data_AF-A0AAU0RCY3-F1
#
_entry.id   AF-A0AAU0RCY3-F1
#
_cell.length_a   1.000
_cell.length_b   1.000
_cell.length_c   1.000
_cell.angle_alpha   90.00
_cell.angle_beta   90.00
_cell.angle_gamma   90.00
#
_symmetry.space_group_name_H-M   'P 1'
#
loop_
_entity.id
_entity.type
_entity.pdbx_description
1 polymer ?
#
loop_
_entity_poly.entity_id
_entity_poly.type
_entity_poly.pdbx_seq_one_letter_code
_entity_poly.pdbx_strand_id
1 'polypeptide(L)'
;MQVLQAYAKVLSGLISHRMQTPEADLVINVPIDMDQEDPFLQFIKAHSLTTYEQLLLFMALIPHLQPDYFDTEIQKYLPGKGDFPQIGGTRSKQSRGFLPTGETALFLLGGNDWGTRIEIQQIFWPDHFFSRSKVLWLEEMPGGEPTMSGRLLLSQDHINIFTHGKPVPPHFSSSFPAKPVTTELTWDDLVISNDLRSQIDELISWVNLNAKLMNRWDMEKRLRKGYRALFYGPPGTGKTFTAGLLGKYTGKDVYKIDLSMIVSKYIGETEKNLELLFSRAEDKGWILFFDEADALFGKRTNVRDAHDKYANQEVSYLLQRIEDYNGLIILATNMKNNIDDAFIRRFNAILKFTFPDANERALIWRRTFPSKSTFIGGDIPDMVKRYELAGGSILNVVHYACLKAIEKHTDDKEELEIYVNDVLDGIKREFVKEGKPF
;
A
#
# COMPACT_ATOMS: atom_id res chain seq x y z
N MET A 1 23.40 -12.19 -1.75
CA MET A 1 24.52 -11.65 -0.91
C MET A 1 25.87 -11.66 -1.62
N GLN A 2 26.31 -12.79 -2.21
CA GLN A 2 27.57 -12.84 -2.98
C GLN A 2 27.58 -11.85 -4.16
N VAL A 3 26.43 -11.69 -4.83
CA VAL A 3 26.22 -10.69 -5.90
C VAL A 3 26.55 -9.27 -5.42
N LEU A 4 25.92 -8.81 -4.33
CA LEU A 4 26.14 -7.46 -3.80
C LEU A 4 27.60 -7.23 -3.37
N GLN A 5 28.27 -8.27 -2.85
CA GLN A 5 29.71 -8.20 -2.57
C GLN A 5 30.57 -8.08 -3.83
N ALA A 6 30.18 -8.68 -4.95
CA ALA A 6 30.88 -8.52 -6.22
C ALA A 6 30.74 -7.07 -6.74
N TYR A 7 29.54 -6.48 -6.68
CA TYR A 7 29.35 -5.07 -6.98
C TYR A 7 30.15 -4.15 -6.04
N ALA A 8 30.23 -4.47 -4.75
CA ALA A 8 31.09 -3.75 -3.80
C ALA A 8 32.57 -3.82 -4.20
N LYS A 9 33.06 -4.95 -4.72
CA LYS A 9 34.45 -5.05 -5.21
C LYS A 9 34.67 -4.19 -6.46
N VAL A 10 33.72 -4.19 -7.39
CA VAL A 10 33.80 -3.35 -8.59
C VAL A 10 33.80 -1.87 -8.22
N LEU A 11 32.92 -1.45 -7.31
CA LEU A 11 32.83 -0.07 -6.85
C LEU A 11 34.10 0.37 -6.10
N SER A 12 34.67 -0.49 -5.26
CA SER A 12 35.97 -0.23 -4.60
C SER A 12 37.10 -0.05 -5.63
N GLY A 13 37.14 -0.91 -6.67
CA GLY A 13 38.08 -0.77 -7.78
C GLY A 13 37.90 0.52 -8.57
N LEU A 14 36.66 0.93 -8.81
CA LEU A 14 36.32 2.21 -9.46
C LEU A 14 36.81 3.41 -8.66
N ILE A 15 36.56 3.41 -7.34
CA ILE A 15 37.03 4.46 -6.43
C ILE A 15 38.57 4.49 -6.46
N SER A 16 39.23 3.34 -6.33
CA SER A 16 40.69 3.26 -6.40
C SER A 16 41.25 3.85 -7.69
N HIS A 17 40.67 3.47 -8.84
CA HIS A 17 41.10 3.95 -10.16
C HIS A 17 40.93 5.46 -10.27
N ARG A 18 39.77 5.99 -9.88
CA ARG A 18 39.47 7.42 -10.02
C ARG A 18 40.23 8.30 -9.03
N MET A 19 40.56 7.79 -7.85
CA MET A 19 41.38 8.50 -6.88
C MET A 19 42.85 8.58 -7.28
N GLN A 20 43.36 7.61 -8.06
CA GLN A 20 44.76 7.57 -8.49
C GLN A 20 44.96 8.17 -9.90
N THR A 21 44.04 7.90 -10.81
CA THR A 21 44.08 8.32 -12.22
C THR A 21 42.70 8.85 -12.65
N PRO A 22 42.32 10.07 -12.24
CA PRO A 22 40.97 10.61 -12.48
C PRO A 22 40.61 10.69 -13.96
N GLU A 23 41.59 11.00 -14.81
CA GLU A 23 41.41 11.31 -16.22
C GLU A 23 41.45 10.08 -17.15
N ALA A 24 41.89 8.92 -16.64
CA ALA A 24 42.09 7.73 -17.46
C ALA A 24 40.76 6.98 -17.69
N ASP A 25 40.52 6.58 -18.93
CA ASP A 25 39.38 5.72 -19.28
C ASP A 25 39.48 4.37 -18.56
N LEU A 26 38.33 3.83 -18.21
CA LEU A 26 38.22 2.54 -17.55
C LEU A 26 37.09 1.73 -18.16
N VAL A 27 37.42 0.53 -18.64
CA VAL A 27 36.41 -0.44 -19.03
C VAL A 27 35.84 -1.07 -17.76
N ILE A 28 34.56 -0.80 -17.53
CA ILE A 28 33.85 -1.33 -16.38
C ILE A 28 33.28 -2.70 -16.74
N ASN A 29 33.73 -3.74 -16.05
CA ASN A 29 33.14 -5.05 -16.12
C ASN A 29 32.73 -5.51 -14.72
N VAL A 30 31.53 -6.07 -14.62
CA VAL A 30 31.00 -6.65 -13.39
C VAL A 30 31.06 -8.16 -13.54
N PRO A 31 32.08 -8.84 -12.97
CA PRO A 31 32.28 -10.27 -13.18
C PRO A 31 31.33 -11.07 -12.27
N ILE A 32 30.06 -11.12 -12.65
CA ILE A 32 29.02 -11.84 -11.92
C ILE A 32 28.42 -12.91 -12.82
N ASP A 33 28.28 -14.11 -12.24
CA ASP A 33 27.46 -15.16 -12.83
C ASP A 33 26.00 -14.72 -12.79
N MET A 34 25.46 -14.39 -13.97
CA MET A 34 24.10 -13.92 -14.09
C MET A 34 23.11 -15.01 -13.68
N ASP A 35 23.45 -16.29 -13.72
CA ASP A 35 22.50 -17.39 -13.46
C ASP A 35 22.22 -17.65 -11.97
N GLN A 36 22.82 -16.87 -11.08
CA GLN A 36 22.52 -16.93 -9.65
C GLN A 36 21.11 -16.40 -9.32
N GLU A 37 20.40 -17.13 -8.44
CA GLU A 37 19.16 -16.65 -7.85
C GLU A 37 19.46 -15.58 -6.77
N ASP A 38 19.43 -14.31 -7.18
CA ASP A 38 19.55 -13.16 -6.29
C ASP A 38 18.54 -12.07 -6.71
N PRO A 39 17.78 -11.46 -5.79
CA PRO A 39 16.76 -10.46 -6.11
C PRO A 39 17.29 -9.26 -6.91
N PHE A 40 18.53 -8.85 -6.66
CA PHE A 40 19.17 -7.75 -7.39
C PHE A 40 19.43 -8.15 -8.85
N LEU A 41 19.93 -9.37 -9.10
CA LEU A 41 20.14 -9.88 -10.46
C LEU A 41 18.83 -10.12 -11.20
N GLN A 42 17.81 -10.65 -10.53
CA GLN A 42 16.49 -10.83 -11.13
C GLN A 42 15.92 -9.49 -11.62
N PHE A 43 16.07 -8.43 -10.82
CA PHE A 43 15.66 -7.08 -11.22
C PHE A 43 16.45 -6.55 -12.42
N ILE A 44 17.77 -6.73 -12.43
CA ILE A 44 18.65 -6.35 -13.55
C ILE A 44 18.23 -7.07 -14.84
N LYS A 45 18.00 -8.39 -14.77
CA LYS A 45 17.56 -9.20 -15.91
C LYS A 45 16.19 -8.78 -16.42
N ALA A 46 15.23 -8.61 -15.52
CA ALA A 46 13.86 -8.26 -15.87
C ALA A 46 13.76 -6.94 -16.65
N HIS A 47 14.68 -6.00 -16.40
CA HIS A 47 14.68 -4.68 -17.02
C HIS A 47 15.84 -4.47 -18.01
N SER A 48 16.67 -5.50 -18.25
CA SER A 48 17.83 -5.44 -19.15
C SER A 48 18.76 -4.25 -18.87
N LEU A 49 19.06 -4.00 -17.59
CA LEU A 49 19.84 -2.82 -17.19
C LEU A 49 21.28 -2.88 -17.73
N THR A 50 21.77 -1.75 -18.22
CA THR A 50 23.16 -1.50 -18.62
C THR A 50 24.10 -1.49 -17.41
N THR A 51 25.41 -1.61 -17.65
CA THR A 51 26.42 -1.57 -16.59
C THR A 51 26.37 -0.27 -15.76
N TYR A 52 26.10 0.88 -16.40
CA TYR A 52 25.98 2.15 -15.68
C TYR A 52 24.74 2.17 -14.79
N GLU A 53 23.58 1.72 -15.28
CA GLU A 53 22.36 1.63 -14.48
C GLU A 53 22.53 0.67 -13.29
N GLN A 54 23.18 -0.47 -13.50
CA GLN A 54 23.47 -1.44 -12.42
C GLN A 54 24.34 -0.80 -11.32
N LEU A 55 25.39 -0.08 -11.70
CA LEU A 55 26.29 0.57 -10.74
C LEU A 55 25.64 1.76 -10.04
N LEU A 56 24.84 2.56 -10.74
CA LEU A 56 24.04 3.63 -10.14
C LEU A 56 23.08 3.08 -9.09
N LEU A 57 22.39 1.99 -9.42
CA LEU A 57 21.48 1.30 -8.51
C LEU A 57 22.22 0.78 -7.27
N PHE A 58 23.40 0.17 -7.47
CA PHE A 58 24.22 -0.32 -6.36
C PHE A 58 24.82 0.81 -5.51
N MET A 59 25.27 1.91 -6.13
CA MET A 59 25.77 3.10 -5.43
C MET A 59 24.71 3.71 -4.51
N ALA A 60 23.45 3.72 -4.94
CA ALA A 60 22.34 4.17 -4.10
C ALA A 60 21.98 3.15 -3.00
N LEU A 61 22.20 1.85 -3.24
CA LEU A 61 21.89 0.77 -2.29
C LEU A 61 22.94 0.62 -1.18
N ILE A 62 24.24 0.71 -1.50
CA ILE A 62 25.32 0.38 -0.56
C ILE A 62 25.30 1.18 0.75
N PRO A 63 24.90 2.48 0.82
CA PRO A 63 24.81 3.20 2.09
C PRO A 63 23.75 2.61 3.05
N HIS A 64 22.77 1.86 2.54
CA HIS A 64 21.77 1.17 3.37
C HIS A 64 22.28 -0.18 3.92
N LEU A 65 23.31 -0.76 3.28
CA LEU A 65 23.92 -2.03 3.68
C LEU A 65 25.14 -1.82 4.57
N GLN A 66 25.99 -0.86 4.20
CA GLN A 66 27.21 -0.48 4.89
C GLN A 66 27.33 1.07 4.83
N PRO A 67 26.78 1.78 5.84
CA PRO A 67 26.69 3.24 5.83
C PRO A 67 28.03 3.99 5.74
N ASP A 68 29.12 3.36 6.16
CA ASP A 68 30.49 3.89 6.15
C ASP A 68 31.33 3.39 4.96
N TYR A 69 30.70 2.73 3.98
CA TYR A 69 31.40 2.12 2.85
C TYR A 69 32.22 3.13 2.04
N PHE A 70 31.58 4.20 1.54
CA PHE A 70 32.28 5.22 0.76
C PHE A 70 33.37 5.91 1.58
N ASP A 71 33.09 6.22 2.85
CA ASP A 71 34.07 6.80 3.76
C ASP A 71 35.31 5.91 3.88
N THR A 72 35.10 4.62 4.10
CA THR A 72 36.17 3.63 4.24
C THR A 72 36.97 3.50 2.95
N GLU A 73 36.32 3.45 1.78
CA GLU A 73 37.00 3.30 0.49
C GLU A 73 37.76 4.57 0.06
N ILE A 74 37.17 5.75 0.26
CA ILE A 74 37.79 7.03 -0.12
C ILE A 74 38.98 7.36 0.79
N GLN A 75 38.84 7.15 2.10
CA GLN A 75 39.86 7.51 3.10
C GLN A 75 41.19 6.76 2.89
N LYS A 76 41.19 5.59 2.25
CA LYS A 76 42.41 4.85 1.87
C LYS A 76 43.36 5.65 0.99
N TYR A 77 42.84 6.65 0.25
CA TYR A 77 43.60 7.43 -0.71
C TYR A 77 43.78 8.89 -0.29
N LEU A 78 43.25 9.29 0.87
CA LEU A 78 43.40 10.65 1.36
C LEU A 78 44.57 10.76 2.35
N PRO A 79 45.51 11.70 2.14
CA PRO A 79 46.70 11.84 2.97
C PRO A 79 46.43 12.38 4.39
N GLY A 80 45.18 12.71 4.73
CA GLY A 80 44.78 13.18 6.07
C GLY A 80 43.26 13.15 6.27
N LYS A 81 42.79 13.68 7.41
CA LYS A 81 41.36 13.96 7.63
C LYS A 81 40.97 15.19 6.80
N GLY A 82 40.27 15.01 5.70
CA GLY A 82 39.83 16.09 4.82
C GLY A 82 38.81 15.59 3.80
N ASP A 83 38.13 16.52 3.14
CA ASP A 83 37.18 16.21 2.07
C ASP A 83 37.88 16.14 0.71
N PHE A 84 37.32 15.37 -0.22
CA PHE A 84 37.77 15.30 -1.61
C PHE A 84 36.66 15.82 -2.53
N PRO A 85 36.57 17.14 -2.76
CA PRO A 85 35.39 17.75 -3.38
C PRO A 85 35.05 17.21 -4.78
N GLN A 86 36.06 16.71 -5.49
CA GLN A 86 35.91 16.20 -6.87
C GLN A 86 35.04 14.94 -6.96
N ILE A 87 34.93 14.15 -5.88
CA ILE A 87 34.04 12.97 -5.83
C ILE A 87 32.57 13.35 -5.60
N GLY A 88 32.29 14.61 -5.31
CA GLY A 88 30.97 15.07 -4.90
C GLY A 88 30.52 14.43 -3.58
N GLY A 89 29.24 14.11 -3.49
CA GLY A 89 28.63 13.52 -2.30
C GLY A 89 28.27 14.54 -1.23
N THR A 90 27.38 14.13 -0.32
CA THR A 90 26.94 14.95 0.81
C THR A 90 27.02 14.19 2.11
N ARG A 91 27.04 14.90 3.23
CA ARG A 91 27.01 14.31 4.57
C ARG A 91 25.59 14.33 5.10
N SER A 92 25.12 13.17 5.57
CA SER A 92 23.84 13.12 6.30
C SER A 92 23.90 13.94 7.58
N LYS A 93 22.88 14.77 7.83
CA LYS A 93 22.73 15.52 9.09
C LYS A 93 22.60 14.60 10.31
N GLN A 94 22.09 13.38 10.12
CA GLN A 94 21.79 12.42 11.20
C GLN A 94 22.88 11.35 11.37
N SER A 95 23.36 10.75 10.28
CA SER A 95 24.31 9.63 10.33
C SER A 95 25.76 10.01 10.06
N ARG A 96 26.06 11.27 9.69
CA ARG A 96 27.40 11.80 9.31
C ARG A 96 28.16 11.02 8.21
N GLY A 97 27.63 9.90 7.72
CA GLY A 97 28.20 9.13 6.63
C GLY A 97 28.10 9.86 5.28
N PHE A 98 29.00 9.49 4.37
CA PHE A 98 29.02 9.95 2.99
C PHE A 98 27.84 9.36 2.21
N LEU A 99 27.05 10.21 1.57
CA LEU A 99 25.95 9.84 0.68
C LEU A 99 26.30 10.26 -0.76
N PRO A 100 26.28 9.33 -1.73
CA PRO A 100 26.63 9.64 -3.10
C PRO A 100 25.60 10.55 -3.77
N THR A 101 26.07 11.46 -4.62
CA THR A 101 25.26 12.35 -5.46
C THR A 101 25.39 11.96 -6.93
N GLY A 102 24.63 12.64 -7.80
CA GLY A 102 24.86 12.56 -9.25
C GLY A 102 26.31 12.93 -9.63
N GLU A 103 26.95 13.89 -8.95
CA GLU A 103 28.36 14.22 -9.15
C GLU A 103 29.27 13.04 -8.81
N THR A 104 28.97 12.29 -7.74
CA THR A 104 29.67 11.04 -7.43
C THR A 104 29.54 10.02 -8.54
N ALA A 105 28.35 9.88 -9.12
CA ALA A 105 28.15 9.01 -10.28
C ALA A 105 28.95 9.47 -11.51
N LEU A 106 28.93 10.77 -11.83
CA LEU A 106 29.69 11.31 -12.97
C LEU A 106 31.18 11.16 -12.79
N PHE A 107 31.69 11.40 -11.58
CA PHE A 107 33.10 11.23 -11.27
C PHE A 107 33.52 9.76 -11.40
N LEU A 108 32.78 8.84 -10.77
CA LEU A 108 33.16 7.43 -10.74
C LEU A 108 33.02 6.76 -12.10
N LEU A 109 31.87 6.94 -12.75
CA LEU A 109 31.52 6.23 -13.98
C LEU A 109 32.03 6.96 -15.24
N GLY A 110 31.89 8.29 -15.29
CA GLY A 110 32.20 9.09 -16.48
C GLY A 110 33.61 9.68 -16.53
N GLY A 111 34.33 9.81 -15.41
CA GLY A 111 35.69 10.38 -15.43
C GLY A 111 35.71 11.77 -16.07
N ASN A 112 36.58 12.03 -17.04
CA ASN A 112 36.57 13.29 -17.81
C ASN A 112 35.88 13.18 -19.18
N ASP A 113 35.30 12.02 -19.52
CA ASP A 113 34.64 11.83 -20.81
C ASP A 113 33.24 12.47 -20.81
N TRP A 114 33.06 13.50 -21.62
CA TRP A 114 31.82 14.27 -21.64
C TRP A 114 30.66 13.48 -22.25
N GLY A 115 30.94 12.59 -23.21
CA GLY A 115 29.93 11.72 -23.82
C GLY A 115 29.28 10.82 -22.77
N THR A 116 30.10 10.04 -22.07
CA THR A 116 29.69 9.15 -20.98
C THR A 116 28.98 9.92 -19.87
N ARG A 117 29.46 11.12 -19.50
CA ARG A 117 28.79 11.97 -18.51
C ARG A 117 27.39 12.40 -18.94
N ILE A 118 27.16 12.66 -20.23
CA ILE A 118 25.83 12.98 -20.76
C ILE A 118 24.93 11.74 -20.73
N GLU A 119 25.44 10.58 -21.12
CA GLU A 119 24.71 9.31 -21.05
C GLU A 119 24.25 9.00 -19.62
N ILE A 120 25.13 9.16 -18.64
CA ILE A 120 24.79 8.97 -17.22
C ILE A 120 23.73 9.97 -16.75
N GLN A 121 23.78 11.22 -17.20
CA GLN A 121 22.76 12.22 -16.85
C GLN A 121 21.38 11.84 -17.41
N GLN A 122 21.32 11.27 -18.62
CA GLN A 122 20.07 10.86 -19.26
C GLN A 122 19.35 9.73 -18.49
N ILE A 123 20.07 8.90 -17.73
CA ILE A 123 19.48 7.86 -16.86
C ILE A 123 18.54 8.46 -15.79
N PHE A 124 18.73 9.73 -15.43
CA PHE A 124 17.89 10.45 -14.46
C PHE A 124 16.78 11.28 -15.10
N TRP A 125 16.62 11.26 -16.42
CA TRP A 125 15.56 12.02 -17.08
C TRP A 125 14.16 11.43 -16.81
N PRO A 126 13.09 12.25 -16.87
CA PRO A 126 11.73 11.81 -16.57
C PRO A 126 11.20 10.65 -17.44
N ASP A 127 11.69 10.50 -18.66
CA ASP A 127 11.33 9.43 -19.59
C ASP A 127 12.09 8.13 -19.36
N HIS A 128 13.18 8.16 -18.59
CA HIS A 128 13.95 6.98 -18.24
C HIS A 128 13.14 6.02 -17.34
N PHE A 129 13.41 4.71 -17.46
CA PHE A 129 12.71 3.68 -16.69
C PHE A 129 12.79 3.92 -15.17
N PHE A 130 13.96 4.29 -14.65
CA PHE A 130 14.13 4.56 -13.22
C PHE A 130 13.20 5.65 -12.70
N SER A 131 12.98 6.72 -13.48
CA SER A 131 12.07 7.80 -13.09
C SER A 131 10.61 7.38 -13.24
N ARG A 132 10.23 6.81 -14.40
CA ARG A 132 8.84 6.37 -14.67
C ARG A 132 8.34 5.32 -13.69
N SER A 133 9.21 4.42 -13.25
CA SER A 133 8.89 3.34 -12.30
C SER A 133 9.32 3.66 -10.87
N LYS A 134 9.75 4.90 -10.59
CA LYS A 134 10.15 5.39 -9.27
C LYS A 134 11.14 4.47 -8.54
N VAL A 135 12.13 3.99 -9.29
CA VAL A 135 13.16 3.08 -8.80
C VAL A 135 14.26 3.90 -8.12
N LEU A 136 14.91 4.77 -8.91
CA LEU A 136 16.08 5.57 -8.55
C LEU A 136 15.91 6.98 -9.14
N TRP A 137 16.19 8.02 -8.35
CA TRP A 137 16.15 9.41 -8.81
C TRP A 137 17.17 10.26 -8.05
N LEU A 138 17.34 11.51 -8.50
CA LEU A 138 18.13 12.52 -7.80
C LEU A 138 17.24 13.34 -6.89
N GLU A 139 17.74 13.68 -5.70
CA GLU A 139 17.10 14.70 -4.86
C GLU A 139 16.97 16.03 -5.61
N GLU A 140 15.80 16.67 -5.52
CA GLU A 140 15.57 17.97 -6.13
C GLU A 140 16.43 19.06 -5.47
N MET A 141 17.12 19.83 -6.30
CA MET A 141 17.99 20.91 -5.87
C MET A 141 17.27 22.26 -5.93
N PRO A 142 17.58 23.21 -5.02
CA PRO A 142 17.09 24.58 -5.11
C PRO A 142 17.45 25.25 -6.45
N GLY A 143 16.65 26.23 -6.86
CA GLY A 143 16.85 26.92 -8.14
C GLY A 143 18.25 27.54 -8.28
N GLY A 144 18.93 27.22 -9.39
CA GLY A 144 20.28 27.70 -9.71
C GLY A 144 21.41 26.71 -9.41
N GLU A 145 21.14 25.65 -8.63
CA GLU A 145 22.10 24.59 -8.36
C GLU A 145 22.09 23.52 -9.48
N PRO A 146 23.23 22.88 -9.79
CA PRO A 146 23.27 21.78 -10.74
C PRO A 146 22.42 20.58 -10.28
N THR A 147 21.65 19.99 -11.19
CA THR A 147 20.81 18.81 -10.89
C THR A 147 21.62 17.64 -10.32
N MET A 148 22.84 17.44 -10.81
CA MET A 148 23.70 16.33 -10.39
C MET A 148 24.25 16.49 -8.97
N SER A 149 24.14 17.65 -8.35
CA SER A 149 24.51 17.83 -6.95
C SER A 149 23.49 17.17 -6.00
N GLY A 150 22.33 16.75 -6.51
CA GLY A 150 21.33 15.98 -5.76
C GLY A 150 21.81 14.59 -5.33
N ARG A 151 21.36 14.13 -4.17
CA ARG A 151 21.65 12.77 -3.66
C ARG A 151 21.00 11.70 -4.53
N LEU A 152 21.67 10.55 -4.68
CA LEU A 152 21.06 9.36 -5.26
C LEU A 152 20.05 8.78 -4.27
N LEU A 153 18.79 8.69 -4.68
CA LEU A 153 17.68 8.19 -3.86
C LEU A 153 17.10 6.92 -4.49
N LEU A 154 17.18 5.82 -3.76
CA LEU A 154 16.53 4.56 -4.10
C LEU A 154 15.21 4.43 -3.33
N SER A 155 14.15 3.95 -4.00
CA SER A 155 12.88 3.71 -3.30
C SER A 155 13.00 2.63 -2.22
N GLN A 156 12.27 2.83 -1.12
CA GLN A 156 12.27 1.90 0.00
C GLN A 156 11.83 0.48 -0.39
N ASP A 157 10.90 0.35 -1.34
CA ASP A 157 10.46 -0.95 -1.84
C ASP A 157 11.61 -1.72 -2.50
N HIS A 158 12.41 -1.05 -3.34
CA HIS A 158 13.55 -1.67 -4.01
C HIS A 158 14.68 -1.98 -3.04
N ILE A 159 14.94 -1.12 -2.05
CA ILE A 159 15.85 -1.45 -0.94
C ILE A 159 15.39 -2.77 -0.29
N ASN A 160 14.12 -2.86 0.10
CA ASN A 160 13.59 -4.04 0.77
C ASN A 160 13.63 -5.30 -0.12
N ILE A 161 13.31 -5.17 -1.41
CA ILE A 161 13.38 -6.28 -2.37
C ILE A 161 14.82 -6.77 -2.51
N PHE A 162 15.79 -5.87 -2.67
CA PHE A 162 17.19 -6.24 -2.86
C PHE A 162 17.84 -6.81 -1.60
N THR A 163 17.38 -6.40 -0.41
CA THR A 163 17.94 -6.91 0.86
C THR A 163 17.20 -8.13 1.42
N HIS A 164 15.89 -8.24 1.23
CA HIS A 164 15.04 -9.27 1.85
C HIS A 164 14.36 -10.21 0.84
N GLY A 165 14.52 -9.97 -0.47
CA GLY A 165 13.91 -10.77 -1.53
C GLY A 165 12.40 -10.60 -1.69
N LYS A 166 11.79 -9.70 -0.92
CA LYS A 166 10.34 -9.42 -0.98
C LYS A 166 10.04 -7.96 -0.68
N PRO A 167 8.98 -7.39 -1.28
CA PRO A 167 8.49 -6.09 -0.84
C PRO A 167 8.00 -6.21 0.62
N VAL A 168 8.39 -5.25 1.45
CA VAL A 168 7.81 -5.11 2.79
C VAL A 168 6.60 -4.19 2.66
N PRO A 169 5.38 -4.65 3.02
CA PRO A 169 4.22 -3.79 2.98
C PRO A 169 4.43 -2.60 3.92
N PRO A 170 4.01 -1.39 3.53
CA PRO A 170 4.17 -0.22 4.38
C PRO A 170 3.50 -0.43 5.74
N HIS A 171 4.22 -0.07 6.79
CA HIS A 171 3.68 -0.06 8.14
C HIS A 171 2.75 1.15 8.32
N PHE A 172 1.65 0.93 9.03
CA PHE A 172 0.76 2.00 9.44
C PHE A 172 1.50 2.99 10.35
N SER A 173 1.53 4.25 9.96
CA SER A 173 2.21 5.33 10.68
C SER A 173 1.56 6.68 10.38
N SER A 174 2.00 7.75 11.02
CA SER A 174 1.59 9.11 10.64
C SER A 174 1.97 9.47 9.20
N SER A 175 3.08 8.93 8.69
CA SER A 175 3.52 9.13 7.30
C SER A 175 2.84 8.22 6.28
N PHE A 176 2.12 7.18 6.74
CA PHE A 176 1.35 6.28 5.90
C PHE A 176 0.06 5.83 6.62
N PRO A 177 -1.04 6.61 6.52
CA PRO A 177 -2.25 6.43 7.31
C PRO A 177 -3.19 5.36 6.73
N ALA A 178 -2.65 4.19 6.35
CA ALA A 178 -3.44 3.10 5.82
C ALA A 178 -3.03 1.73 6.36
N LYS A 179 -4.02 0.86 6.53
CA LYS A 179 -3.87 -0.51 7.04
C LYS A 179 -4.31 -1.51 5.97
N PRO A 180 -3.59 -2.62 5.78
CA PRO A 180 -4.05 -3.66 4.87
C PRO A 180 -5.37 -4.26 5.36
N VAL A 181 -6.26 -4.55 4.42
CA VAL A 181 -7.50 -5.30 4.65
C VAL A 181 -7.33 -6.65 3.96
N THR A 182 -7.27 -7.70 4.76
CA THR A 182 -7.11 -9.08 4.28
C THR A 182 -8.17 -9.97 4.92
N THR A 183 -8.45 -11.10 4.26
CA THR A 183 -9.35 -12.12 4.80
C THR A 183 -8.97 -13.48 4.26
N GLU A 184 -9.05 -14.49 5.11
CA GLU A 184 -8.85 -15.89 4.72
C GLU A 184 -10.14 -16.52 4.18
N LEU A 185 -11.28 -15.89 4.44
CA LEU A 185 -12.60 -16.35 4.02
C LEU A 185 -12.81 -16.21 2.51
N THR A 186 -13.93 -16.74 2.02
CA THR A 186 -14.31 -16.83 0.61
C THR A 186 -15.64 -16.12 0.37
N TRP A 187 -16.01 -16.02 -0.92
CA TRP A 187 -17.33 -15.54 -1.30
C TRP A 187 -18.48 -16.38 -0.72
N ASP A 188 -18.24 -17.67 -0.43
CA ASP A 188 -19.23 -18.54 0.18
C ASP A 188 -19.47 -18.19 1.65
N ASP A 189 -18.58 -17.43 2.29
CA ASP A 189 -18.78 -16.98 3.67
C ASP A 189 -19.58 -15.67 3.74
N LEU A 190 -19.71 -14.97 2.61
CA LEU A 190 -20.49 -13.73 2.50
C LEU A 190 -21.92 -14.02 2.03
N VAL A 191 -22.89 -13.79 2.92
CA VAL A 191 -24.32 -13.88 2.59
C VAL A 191 -24.83 -12.52 2.15
N ILE A 192 -25.22 -12.41 0.88
CA ILE A 192 -25.71 -11.20 0.24
C ILE A 192 -26.78 -11.53 -0.80
N SER A 193 -27.58 -10.54 -1.19
CA SER A 193 -28.56 -10.69 -2.26
C SER A 193 -27.90 -10.93 -3.63
N ASN A 194 -28.64 -11.60 -4.53
CA ASN A 194 -28.19 -11.84 -5.90
C ASN A 194 -27.91 -10.54 -6.67
N ASP A 195 -28.70 -9.48 -6.42
CA ASP A 195 -28.49 -8.17 -7.06
C ASP A 195 -27.15 -7.56 -6.63
N LEU A 196 -26.86 -7.60 -5.32
CA LEU A 196 -25.58 -7.11 -4.79
C LEU A 196 -24.42 -7.96 -5.32
N ARG A 197 -24.62 -9.27 -5.44
CA ARG A 197 -23.63 -10.18 -6.03
C ARG A 197 -23.31 -9.81 -7.48
N SER A 198 -24.32 -9.58 -8.32
CA SER A 198 -24.11 -9.16 -9.71
C SER A 198 -23.30 -7.87 -9.80
N GLN A 199 -23.59 -6.88 -8.95
CA GLN A 199 -22.84 -5.62 -8.90
C GLN A 199 -21.38 -5.83 -8.47
N ILE A 200 -21.13 -6.74 -7.53
CA ILE A 200 -19.76 -7.10 -7.13
C ILE A 200 -19.02 -7.79 -8.28
N ASP A 201 -19.67 -8.68 -9.02
CA ASP A 201 -19.08 -9.38 -10.16
C ASP A 201 -18.73 -8.39 -11.30
N GLU A 202 -19.51 -7.32 -11.48
CA GLU A 202 -19.16 -6.19 -12.36
C GLU A 202 -17.90 -5.46 -11.90
N LEU A 203 -17.74 -5.21 -10.59
CA LEU A 203 -16.52 -4.60 -10.03
C LEU A 203 -15.30 -5.50 -10.29
N ILE A 204 -15.41 -6.81 -10.04
CA ILE A 204 -14.34 -7.78 -10.28
C ILE A 204 -13.96 -7.77 -11.76
N SER A 205 -14.96 -7.77 -12.65
CA SER A 205 -14.75 -7.72 -14.10
C SER A 205 -14.02 -6.45 -14.51
N TRP A 206 -14.40 -5.30 -13.95
CA TRP A 206 -13.70 -4.04 -14.22
C TRP A 206 -12.24 -4.10 -13.78
N VAL A 207 -11.94 -4.54 -12.56
CA VAL A 207 -10.55 -4.62 -12.05
C VAL A 207 -9.68 -5.51 -12.95
N ASN A 208 -10.21 -6.65 -13.40
CA ASN A 208 -9.45 -7.62 -14.18
C ASN A 208 -9.31 -7.26 -15.68
N LEU A 209 -10.28 -6.52 -16.24
CA LEU A 209 -10.37 -6.30 -17.69
C LEU A 209 -10.08 -4.87 -18.11
N ASN A 210 -10.13 -3.88 -17.20
CA ASN A 210 -10.02 -2.47 -17.56
C ASN A 210 -8.67 -2.13 -18.22
N ALA A 211 -7.55 -2.70 -17.75
CA ALA A 211 -6.25 -2.49 -18.39
C ALA A 211 -6.24 -2.99 -19.85
N LYS A 212 -6.89 -4.12 -20.13
CA LYS A 212 -7.04 -4.63 -21.50
C LYS A 212 -7.94 -3.69 -22.31
N LEU A 213 -9.06 -3.24 -21.75
CA LEU A 213 -10.00 -2.32 -22.39
C LEU A 213 -9.33 -1.02 -22.83
N MET A 214 -8.54 -0.39 -21.94
CA MET A 214 -7.85 0.86 -22.22
C MET A 214 -6.77 0.70 -23.29
N ASN A 215 -5.92 -0.33 -23.15
CA ASN A 215 -4.74 -0.49 -24.01
C ASN A 215 -5.06 -1.08 -25.39
N ARG A 216 -5.88 -2.15 -25.43
CA ARG A 216 -6.14 -2.88 -26.69
C ARG A 216 -7.21 -2.22 -27.55
N TRP A 217 -8.12 -1.46 -26.95
CA TRP A 217 -9.23 -0.81 -27.67
C TRP A 217 -9.16 0.72 -27.68
N ASP A 218 -8.01 1.31 -27.28
CA ASP A 218 -7.74 2.77 -27.33
C ASP A 218 -8.85 3.63 -26.68
N MET A 219 -9.45 3.11 -25.60
CA MET A 219 -10.54 3.79 -24.90
C MET A 219 -10.04 4.85 -23.90
N GLU A 220 -8.73 5.01 -23.74
CA GLU A 220 -8.12 5.94 -22.79
C GLU A 220 -8.56 7.40 -23.02
N LYS A 221 -8.77 7.80 -24.29
CA LYS A 221 -9.24 9.16 -24.64
C LYS A 221 -10.74 9.38 -24.40
N ARG A 222 -11.50 8.31 -24.18
CA ARG A 222 -12.97 8.34 -24.12
C ARG A 222 -13.53 8.06 -22.73
N LEU A 223 -12.81 7.31 -21.91
CA LEU A 223 -13.25 6.90 -20.59
C LEU A 223 -12.46 7.63 -19.50
N ARG A 224 -13.17 8.01 -18.42
CA ARG A 224 -12.51 8.48 -17.21
C ARG A 224 -11.68 7.34 -16.64
N LYS A 225 -10.49 7.68 -16.14
CA LYS A 225 -9.64 6.74 -15.43
C LYS A 225 -10.22 6.48 -14.03
N GLY A 226 -9.97 5.28 -13.50
CA GLY A 226 -10.45 4.85 -12.19
C GLY A 226 -11.91 4.42 -12.15
N TYR A 227 -12.24 3.71 -11.08
CA TYR A 227 -13.60 3.29 -10.77
C TYR A 227 -13.90 3.58 -9.31
N ARG A 228 -15.01 4.28 -9.05
CA ARG A 228 -15.47 4.61 -7.70
C ARG A 228 -16.74 3.84 -7.38
N ALA A 229 -16.70 3.09 -6.31
CA ALA A 229 -17.84 2.36 -5.77
C ALA A 229 -18.22 2.93 -4.39
N LEU A 230 -19.52 3.17 -4.19
CA LEU A 230 -20.08 3.56 -2.89
C LEU A 230 -20.79 2.36 -2.26
N PHE A 231 -20.26 1.85 -1.16
CA PHE A 231 -20.88 0.82 -0.33
C PHE A 231 -21.69 1.49 0.77
N TYR A 232 -23.00 1.26 0.81
CA TYR A 232 -23.83 1.86 1.84
C TYR A 232 -24.81 0.86 2.45
N GLY A 233 -25.10 1.04 3.73
CA GLY A 233 -26.02 0.17 4.46
C GLY A 233 -25.70 0.14 5.95
N PRO A 234 -26.51 -0.53 6.77
CA PRO A 234 -26.29 -0.63 8.21
C PRO A 234 -24.88 -1.14 8.57
N PRO A 235 -24.34 -0.80 9.76
CA PRO A 235 -23.09 -1.36 10.23
C PRO A 235 -23.18 -2.89 10.36
N GLY A 236 -22.05 -3.59 10.22
CA GLY A 236 -22.00 -5.05 10.39
C GLY A 236 -22.59 -5.89 9.24
N THR A 237 -22.94 -5.27 8.11
CA THR A 237 -23.52 -5.95 6.92
C THR A 237 -22.48 -6.46 5.92
N GLY A 238 -21.18 -6.38 6.23
CA GLY A 238 -20.12 -6.98 5.40
C GLY A 238 -19.44 -6.05 4.39
N LYS A 239 -19.58 -4.72 4.50
CA LYS A 239 -18.92 -3.74 3.61
C LYS A 239 -17.39 -3.91 3.57
N THR A 240 -16.74 -3.85 4.73
CA THR A 240 -15.28 -4.03 4.85
C THR A 240 -14.84 -5.45 4.47
N PHE A 241 -15.66 -6.45 4.81
CA PHE A 241 -15.39 -7.85 4.45
C PHE A 241 -15.40 -8.05 2.93
N THR A 242 -16.38 -7.46 2.24
CA THR A 242 -16.48 -7.46 0.78
C THR A 242 -15.27 -6.82 0.12
N ALA A 243 -14.75 -5.71 0.67
CA ALA A 243 -13.54 -5.08 0.16
C ALA A 243 -12.32 -6.02 0.26
N GLY A 244 -12.15 -6.72 1.39
CA GLY A 244 -11.09 -7.73 1.56
C GLY A 244 -11.22 -8.90 0.57
N LEU A 245 -12.44 -9.40 0.35
CA LEU A 245 -12.71 -10.43 -0.65
C LEU A 245 -12.40 -9.95 -2.07
N LEU A 246 -12.79 -8.72 -2.43
CA LEU A 246 -12.44 -8.13 -3.73
C LEU A 246 -10.92 -8.14 -3.95
N GLY A 247 -10.13 -7.72 -2.95
CA GLY A 247 -8.66 -7.79 -3.02
C GLY A 247 -8.14 -9.19 -3.28
N LYS A 248 -8.60 -10.16 -2.47
CA LYS A 248 -8.21 -11.57 -2.58
C LYS A 248 -8.50 -12.15 -3.97
N TYR A 249 -9.70 -11.94 -4.50
CA TYR A 249 -10.13 -12.53 -5.78
C TYR A 249 -9.57 -11.81 -7.01
N THR A 250 -9.15 -10.55 -6.87
CA THR A 250 -8.51 -9.78 -7.96
C THR A 250 -6.97 -9.80 -7.87
N GLY A 251 -6.41 -10.39 -6.82
CA GLY A 251 -4.96 -10.40 -6.56
C GLY A 251 -4.41 -9.01 -6.27
N LYS A 252 -5.23 -8.11 -5.73
CA LYS A 252 -4.86 -6.73 -5.40
C LYS A 252 -4.82 -6.52 -3.89
N ASP A 253 -3.81 -5.80 -3.40
CA ASP A 253 -3.81 -5.37 -2.01
C ASP A 253 -4.91 -4.34 -1.78
N VAL A 254 -5.61 -4.46 -0.64
CA VAL A 254 -6.63 -3.51 -0.22
C VAL A 254 -6.11 -2.75 0.98
N TYR A 255 -6.17 -1.43 0.93
CA TYR A 255 -5.74 -0.56 2.02
C TYR A 255 -6.92 0.24 2.56
N LYS A 256 -7.27 0.00 3.83
CA LYS A 256 -8.20 0.84 4.58
C LYS A 256 -7.49 2.10 5.04
N ILE A 257 -7.96 3.24 4.57
CA ILE A 257 -7.42 4.55 4.90
C ILE A 257 -8.07 5.06 6.18
N ASP A 258 -7.25 5.51 7.13
CA ASP A 258 -7.70 6.10 8.37
C ASP A 258 -7.88 7.62 8.19
N LEU A 259 -9.13 8.02 7.94
CA LEU A 259 -9.49 9.41 7.69
C LEU A 259 -9.24 10.32 8.90
N SER A 260 -9.31 9.77 10.11
CA SER A 260 -9.07 10.55 11.34
C SER A 260 -7.63 11.06 11.43
N MET A 261 -6.67 10.26 10.96
CA MET A 261 -5.25 10.65 10.93
C MET A 261 -4.95 11.67 9.83
N ILE A 262 -5.72 11.66 8.75
CA ILE A 262 -5.58 12.63 7.65
C ILE A 262 -6.03 14.02 8.12
N VAL A 263 -7.13 14.10 8.85
CA VAL A 263 -7.69 15.38 9.33
C VAL A 263 -6.97 15.89 10.59
N SER A 264 -6.22 15.03 11.29
CA SER A 264 -5.52 15.40 12.52
C SER A 264 -4.01 15.55 12.32
N LYS A 265 -3.59 16.82 12.24
CA LYS A 265 -2.26 17.40 12.58
C LYS A 265 -1.41 17.81 11.39
N TYR A 266 -1.18 19.13 11.36
CA TYR A 266 -0.24 19.89 10.52
C TYR A 266 -0.67 20.06 9.06
N ILE A 267 -1.21 21.25 8.80
CA ILE A 267 -1.50 21.79 7.47
C ILE A 267 -0.25 21.60 6.58
N GLY A 268 -0.37 20.78 5.53
CA GLY A 268 0.70 20.50 4.55
C GLY A 268 1.47 19.19 4.73
N GLU A 269 1.57 18.62 5.94
CA GLU A 269 2.13 17.25 6.10
C GLU A 269 1.12 16.20 5.62
N THR A 270 -0.17 16.44 5.86
CA THR A 270 -1.27 15.61 5.38
C THR A 270 -1.26 15.47 3.85
N GLU A 271 -1.06 16.56 3.09
CA GLU A 271 -1.05 16.52 1.63
C GLU A 271 0.12 15.68 1.10
N LYS A 272 1.32 15.81 1.69
CA LYS A 272 2.49 15.00 1.34
C LYS A 272 2.27 13.51 1.62
N ASN A 273 1.66 13.20 2.77
CA ASN A 273 1.38 11.80 3.14
C ASN A 273 0.30 11.18 2.25
N LEU A 274 -0.74 11.94 1.90
CA LEU A 274 -1.75 11.54 0.91
C LEU A 274 -1.12 11.34 -0.46
N GLU A 275 -0.26 12.27 -0.90
CA GLU A 275 0.42 12.15 -2.18
C GLU A 275 1.29 10.89 -2.26
N LEU A 276 2.06 10.61 -1.20
CA LEU A 276 2.83 9.38 -1.09
C LEU A 276 1.93 8.13 -1.13
N LEU A 277 0.79 8.16 -0.44
CA LEU A 277 -0.16 7.05 -0.41
C LEU A 277 -0.77 6.78 -1.79
N PHE A 278 -1.31 7.80 -2.46
CA PHE A 278 -1.91 7.66 -3.79
C PHE A 278 -0.86 7.29 -4.84
N SER A 279 0.34 7.89 -4.77
CA SER A 279 1.46 7.52 -5.64
C SER A 279 1.78 6.03 -5.52
N ARG A 280 1.93 5.50 -4.30
CA ARG A 280 2.20 4.07 -4.09
C ARG A 280 1.04 3.19 -4.53
N ALA A 281 -0.19 3.62 -4.27
CA ALA A 281 -1.39 2.90 -4.69
C ALA A 281 -1.46 2.79 -6.21
N GLU A 282 -1.11 3.85 -6.93
CA GLU A 282 -1.12 3.92 -8.39
C GLU A 282 -0.06 2.97 -8.97
N ASP A 283 1.16 3.02 -8.44
CA ASP A 283 2.28 2.19 -8.89
C ASP A 283 2.00 0.69 -8.69
N LYS A 284 1.33 0.32 -7.59
CA LYS A 284 1.03 -1.09 -7.25
C LYS A 284 -0.38 -1.53 -7.67
N GLY A 285 -1.21 -0.61 -8.16
CA GLY A 285 -2.60 -0.84 -8.52
C GLY A 285 -3.46 -1.35 -7.35
N TRP A 286 -3.32 -0.73 -6.18
CA TRP A 286 -4.06 -1.09 -4.96
C TRP A 286 -5.56 -0.79 -5.04
N ILE A 287 -6.35 -1.43 -4.19
CA ILE A 287 -7.73 -1.03 -3.91
C ILE A 287 -7.72 -0.14 -2.67
N LEU A 288 -8.22 1.09 -2.80
CA LEU A 288 -8.32 2.02 -1.68
C LEU A 288 -9.70 1.95 -1.05
N PHE A 289 -9.76 1.61 0.23
CA PHE A 289 -11.00 1.50 1.01
C PHE A 289 -11.09 2.65 2.01
N PHE A 290 -12.08 3.50 1.85
CA PHE A 290 -12.41 4.59 2.77
C PHE A 290 -13.63 4.18 3.58
N ASP A 291 -13.46 3.98 4.87
CA ASP A 291 -14.59 3.70 5.77
C ASP A 291 -15.14 5.00 6.37
N GLU A 292 -16.39 5.00 6.81
CA GLU A 292 -17.03 6.18 7.42
C GLU A 292 -17.00 7.44 6.53
N ALA A 293 -17.24 7.25 5.22
CA ALA A 293 -17.17 8.31 4.23
C ALA A 293 -18.12 9.50 4.51
N ASP A 294 -19.20 9.28 5.26
CA ASP A 294 -20.11 10.35 5.71
C ASP A 294 -19.46 11.36 6.66
N ALA A 295 -18.38 11.01 7.36
CA ALA A 295 -17.62 11.94 8.18
C ALA A 295 -16.92 13.03 7.35
N LEU A 296 -16.59 12.73 6.09
CA LEU A 296 -15.96 13.68 5.17
C LEU A 296 -16.95 14.34 4.21
N PHE A 297 -17.92 13.56 3.73
CA PHE A 297 -18.81 13.96 2.64
C PHE A 297 -20.24 14.29 3.11
N GLY A 298 -20.41 14.46 4.42
CA GLY A 298 -21.65 14.92 5.02
C GLY A 298 -22.15 16.24 4.43
N LYS A 299 -23.48 16.39 4.32
CA LYS A 299 -24.16 17.63 3.96
C LYS A 299 -23.65 18.74 4.88
N ARG A 300 -22.87 19.65 4.32
CA ARG A 300 -22.16 20.69 5.05
C ARG A 300 -23.12 21.44 5.97
N THR A 301 -22.91 21.37 7.28
CA THR A 301 -23.51 22.33 8.21
C THR A 301 -22.77 23.66 8.07
N ASN A 302 -23.50 24.77 8.15
CA ASN A 302 -22.96 26.13 7.98
C ASN A 302 -21.64 26.34 8.75
N VAL A 303 -20.61 26.74 8.00
CA VAL A 303 -19.28 27.15 8.47
C VAL A 303 -19.44 28.21 9.56
N ARG A 304 -18.86 27.98 10.74
CA ARG A 304 -18.87 28.98 11.83
C ARG A 304 -17.47 29.50 12.15
N ASP A 305 -16.40 28.75 11.89
CA ASP A 305 -15.04 29.12 12.31
C ASP A 305 -13.94 29.01 11.23
N ALA A 306 -12.83 29.70 11.43
CA ALA A 306 -11.67 29.69 10.52
C ALA A 306 -11.01 28.29 10.40
N HIS A 307 -11.12 27.44 11.43
CA HIS A 307 -10.67 26.04 11.39
C HIS A 307 -11.47 25.20 10.39
N ASP A 308 -12.76 25.48 10.21
CA ASP A 308 -13.61 24.77 9.24
C ASP A 308 -13.15 25.03 7.80
N LYS A 309 -12.59 26.21 7.52
CA LYS A 309 -12.12 26.57 6.17
C LYS A 309 -10.93 25.72 5.72
N TYR A 310 -10.00 25.42 6.62
CA TYR A 310 -8.83 24.59 6.32
C TYR A 310 -9.20 23.12 6.20
N ALA A 311 -10.07 22.61 7.07
CA ALA A 311 -10.62 21.26 6.93
C ALA A 311 -11.34 21.06 5.58
N ASN A 312 -12.04 22.09 5.09
CA ASN A 312 -12.68 22.06 3.77
C ASN A 312 -11.68 21.98 2.60
N GLN A 313 -10.48 22.58 2.73
CA GLN A 313 -9.44 22.51 1.71
C GLN A 313 -8.84 21.10 1.63
N GLU A 314 -8.52 20.48 2.77
CA GLU A 314 -7.98 19.11 2.82
C GLU A 314 -8.98 18.09 2.27
N VAL A 315 -10.26 18.23 2.59
CA VAL A 315 -11.33 17.39 2.01
C VAL A 315 -11.42 17.59 0.50
N SER A 316 -11.29 18.84 0.02
CA SER A 316 -11.32 19.13 -1.43
C SER A 316 -10.12 18.54 -2.16
N TYR A 317 -8.93 18.58 -1.54
CA TYR A 317 -7.73 17.92 -2.07
C TYR A 317 -7.91 16.41 -2.12
N LEU A 318 -8.39 15.79 -1.04
CA LEU A 318 -8.66 14.35 -1.00
C LEU A 318 -9.68 13.93 -2.08
N LEU A 319 -10.74 14.72 -2.26
CA LEU A 319 -11.71 14.50 -3.34
C LEU A 319 -11.06 14.50 -4.71
N GLN A 320 -10.19 15.47 -4.99
CA GLN A 320 -9.46 15.53 -6.24
C GLN A 320 -8.58 14.28 -6.43
N ARG A 321 -7.84 13.85 -5.40
CA ARG A 321 -7.03 12.62 -5.49
C ARG A 321 -7.88 11.36 -5.70
N ILE A 322 -9.07 11.28 -5.11
CA ILE A 322 -10.05 10.20 -5.37
C ILE A 322 -10.54 10.23 -6.84
N GLU A 323 -10.72 11.41 -7.41
CA GLU A 323 -11.11 11.60 -8.82
C GLU A 323 -9.97 11.38 -9.82
N ASP A 324 -8.72 11.53 -9.38
CA ASP A 324 -7.53 11.37 -10.24
C ASP A 324 -6.95 9.95 -10.20
N TYR A 325 -7.26 9.16 -9.16
CA TYR A 325 -6.75 7.79 -9.02
C TYR A 325 -7.28 6.86 -10.12
N ASN A 326 -6.40 6.10 -10.77
CA ASN A 326 -6.79 5.25 -11.91
C ASN A 326 -7.23 3.84 -11.51
N GLY A 327 -7.08 3.46 -10.24
CA GLY A 327 -7.51 2.17 -9.70
C GLY A 327 -8.95 2.15 -9.17
N LEU A 328 -9.27 1.12 -8.39
CA LEU A 328 -10.57 0.97 -7.72
C LEU A 328 -10.54 1.69 -6.36
N ILE A 329 -11.49 2.61 -6.16
CA ILE A 329 -11.78 3.21 -4.85
C ILE A 329 -13.13 2.73 -4.37
N ILE A 330 -13.18 2.27 -3.13
CA ILE A 330 -14.38 1.88 -2.42
C ILE A 330 -14.58 2.84 -1.26
N LEU A 331 -15.69 3.58 -1.27
CA LEU A 331 -16.11 4.38 -0.13
C LEU A 331 -17.26 3.68 0.58
N ALA A 332 -17.17 3.52 1.90
CA ALA A 332 -18.20 2.89 2.72
C ALA A 332 -18.84 3.90 3.66
N THR A 333 -20.17 3.85 3.79
CA THR A 333 -20.93 4.70 4.72
C THR A 333 -22.10 3.94 5.34
N ASN A 334 -22.47 4.33 6.56
CA ASN A 334 -23.70 3.86 7.19
C ASN A 334 -24.89 4.77 6.88
N MET A 335 -24.64 6.01 6.45
CA MET A 335 -25.65 7.07 6.32
C MET A 335 -25.62 7.71 4.93
N LYS A 336 -26.05 6.97 3.89
CA LYS A 336 -26.08 7.49 2.50
C LYS A 336 -26.79 8.85 2.37
N ASN A 337 -27.88 9.06 3.10
CA ASN A 337 -28.67 10.30 3.03
C ASN A 337 -27.92 11.54 3.53
N ASN A 338 -26.83 11.35 4.28
CA ASN A 338 -25.97 12.42 4.73
C ASN A 338 -24.97 12.83 3.64
N ILE A 339 -24.76 12.04 2.60
CA ILE A 339 -23.82 12.36 1.53
C ILE A 339 -24.47 13.35 0.55
N ASP A 340 -23.68 14.31 0.05
CA ASP A 340 -24.10 15.26 -0.99
C ASP A 340 -24.45 14.55 -2.32
N ASP A 341 -25.61 14.84 -2.90
CA ASP A 341 -26.07 14.25 -4.17
C ASP A 341 -25.12 14.56 -5.34
N ALA A 342 -24.47 15.72 -5.35
CA ALA A 342 -23.48 16.06 -6.36
C ALA A 342 -22.24 15.14 -6.26
N PHE A 343 -21.91 14.68 -5.06
CA PHE A 343 -20.83 13.71 -4.86
C PHE A 343 -21.27 12.30 -5.29
N ILE A 344 -22.50 11.90 -4.95
CA ILE A 344 -23.06 10.60 -5.37
C ILE A 344 -23.01 10.41 -6.90
N ARG A 345 -23.25 11.48 -7.68
CA ARG A 345 -23.19 11.46 -9.15
C ARG A 345 -21.81 11.13 -9.74
N ARG A 346 -20.74 11.19 -8.94
CA ARG A 346 -19.36 10.88 -9.37
C ARG A 346 -18.99 9.41 -9.24
N PHE A 347 -19.83 8.62 -8.56
CA PHE A 347 -19.63 7.19 -8.43
C PHE A 347 -20.05 6.44 -9.69
N ASN A 348 -19.26 5.43 -10.04
CA ASN A 348 -19.57 4.51 -11.12
C ASN A 348 -20.58 3.44 -10.66
N ALA A 349 -20.48 3.00 -9.41
CA ALA A 349 -21.39 2.04 -8.81
C ALA A 349 -21.81 2.44 -7.40
N ILE A 350 -23.06 2.13 -7.05
CA ILE A 350 -23.63 2.37 -5.72
C ILE A 350 -24.25 1.05 -5.23
N LEU A 351 -23.57 0.39 -4.30
CA LEU A 351 -23.89 -0.94 -3.80
C LEU A 351 -24.59 -0.84 -2.45
N LYS A 352 -25.82 -1.37 -2.38
CA LYS A 352 -26.65 -1.37 -1.17
C LYS A 352 -26.47 -2.67 -0.40
N PHE A 353 -25.96 -2.56 0.81
CA PHE A 353 -25.91 -3.64 1.79
C PHE A 353 -27.18 -3.58 2.65
N THR A 354 -28.03 -4.59 2.52
CA THR A 354 -29.28 -4.70 3.29
C THR A 354 -29.04 -5.44 4.59
N PHE A 355 -29.95 -5.23 5.54
CA PHE A 355 -29.99 -6.07 6.73
C PHE A 355 -30.46 -7.48 6.31
N PRO A 356 -29.81 -8.56 6.80
CA PRO A 356 -30.14 -9.91 6.35
C PRO A 356 -31.54 -10.33 6.82
N ASP A 357 -32.27 -11.03 5.96
CA ASP A 357 -33.55 -11.64 6.33
C ASP A 357 -33.38 -12.87 7.25
N ALA A 358 -34.48 -13.50 7.69
CA ALA A 358 -34.40 -14.63 8.60
C ALA A 358 -33.65 -15.84 8.00
N ASN A 359 -33.82 -16.14 6.71
CA ASN A 359 -33.13 -17.27 6.08
C ASN A 359 -31.66 -16.95 5.83
N GLU A 360 -31.35 -15.72 5.39
CA GLU A 360 -29.99 -15.21 5.27
C GLU A 360 -29.27 -15.25 6.62
N ARG A 361 -29.92 -14.81 7.71
CA ARG A 361 -29.35 -14.92 9.07
C ARG A 361 -29.06 -16.36 9.47
N ALA A 362 -29.98 -17.29 9.20
CA ALA A 362 -29.73 -18.71 9.49
C ALA A 362 -28.48 -19.22 8.75
N LEU A 363 -28.29 -18.81 7.50
CA LEU A 363 -27.11 -19.14 6.72
C LEU A 363 -25.84 -18.51 7.30
N ILE A 364 -25.89 -17.24 7.71
CA ILE A 364 -24.78 -16.55 8.39
C ILE A 364 -24.40 -17.32 9.67
N TRP A 365 -25.37 -17.67 10.52
CA TRP A 365 -25.13 -18.46 11.73
C TRP A 365 -24.40 -19.76 11.42
N ARG A 366 -24.93 -20.57 10.48
CA ARG A 366 -24.33 -21.86 10.10
C ARG A 366 -22.89 -21.72 9.62
N ARG A 367 -22.59 -20.68 8.84
CA ARG A 367 -21.25 -20.42 8.28
C ARG A 367 -20.28 -19.82 9.29
N THR A 368 -20.79 -19.12 10.31
CA THR A 368 -19.97 -18.45 11.32
C THR A 368 -19.51 -19.41 12.41
N PHE A 369 -20.30 -20.43 12.74
CA PHE A 369 -19.87 -21.46 13.70
C PHE A 369 -18.70 -22.28 13.14
N PRO A 370 -17.74 -22.69 13.99
CA PRO A 370 -16.68 -23.59 13.56
C PRO A 370 -17.24 -24.89 12.97
N SER A 371 -16.55 -25.44 11.96
CA SER A 371 -16.96 -26.71 11.34
C SER A 371 -16.95 -27.90 12.32
N LYS A 372 -16.13 -27.84 13.37
CA LYS A 372 -16.06 -28.80 14.47
C LYS A 372 -16.93 -28.35 15.65
N SER A 373 -18.23 -28.17 15.43
CA SER A 373 -19.17 -27.78 16.47
C SER A 373 -20.40 -28.68 16.48
N THR A 374 -20.78 -29.11 17.67
CA THR A 374 -22.04 -29.83 17.91
C THR A 374 -22.99 -28.94 18.70
N PHE A 375 -24.23 -28.84 18.22
CA PHE A 375 -25.26 -28.00 18.86
C PHE A 375 -26.04 -28.78 19.92
N ILE A 376 -26.01 -28.28 21.15
CA ILE A 376 -26.75 -28.84 22.29
C ILE A 376 -28.00 -28.00 22.54
N GLY A 377 -29.17 -28.67 22.50
CA GLY A 377 -30.47 -28.03 22.72
C GLY A 377 -31.27 -27.71 21.45
N GLY A 378 -30.85 -28.22 20.28
CA GLY A 378 -31.60 -28.13 19.02
C GLY A 378 -30.77 -27.58 17.85
N ASP A 379 -31.43 -27.33 16.72
CA ASP A 379 -30.82 -26.62 15.59
C ASP A 379 -30.71 -25.12 15.91
N ILE A 380 -29.64 -24.76 16.60
CA ILE A 380 -29.39 -23.41 17.09
C ILE A 380 -29.52 -22.38 15.96
N PRO A 381 -28.84 -22.50 14.80
CA PRO A 381 -28.98 -21.56 13.70
C PRO A 381 -30.43 -21.29 13.26
N ASP A 382 -31.26 -22.33 13.14
CA ASP A 382 -32.67 -22.17 12.77
C ASP A 382 -33.51 -21.55 13.89
N MET A 383 -33.18 -21.84 15.15
CA MET A 383 -33.88 -21.26 16.30
C MET A 383 -33.61 -19.77 16.44
N VAL A 384 -32.34 -19.35 16.30
CA VAL A 384 -31.93 -17.96 16.57
C VAL A 384 -32.12 -17.02 15.38
N LYS A 385 -32.49 -17.54 14.21
CA LYS A 385 -32.71 -16.72 13.01
C LYS A 385 -33.79 -15.64 13.16
N ARG A 386 -34.71 -15.80 14.12
CA ARG A 386 -35.74 -14.82 14.45
C ARG A 386 -35.19 -13.51 15.04
N TYR A 387 -33.99 -13.54 15.62
CA TYR A 387 -33.37 -12.37 16.21
C TYR A 387 -32.71 -11.51 15.13
N GLU A 388 -33.13 -10.25 15.03
CA GLU A 388 -32.66 -9.30 14.02
C GLU A 388 -31.26 -8.77 14.34
N LEU A 389 -30.25 -9.56 13.98
CA LEU A 389 -28.84 -9.23 14.11
C LEU A 389 -28.15 -9.11 12.75
N ALA A 390 -27.22 -8.17 12.64
CA ALA A 390 -26.32 -8.08 11.49
C ALA A 390 -25.20 -9.13 11.58
N GLY A 391 -24.54 -9.44 10.47
CA GLY A 391 -23.48 -10.46 10.43
C GLY A 391 -22.33 -10.19 11.41
N GLY A 392 -21.93 -8.92 11.57
CA GLY A 392 -20.93 -8.53 12.57
C GLY A 392 -21.36 -8.81 14.01
N SER A 393 -22.63 -8.57 14.35
CA SER A 393 -23.18 -8.89 15.68
C SER A 393 -23.29 -10.40 15.87
N ILE A 394 -23.70 -11.15 14.84
CA ILE A 394 -23.72 -12.63 14.85
C ILE A 394 -22.32 -13.19 15.16
N LEU A 395 -21.27 -12.69 14.51
CA LEU A 395 -19.89 -13.09 14.78
C LEU A 395 -19.48 -12.87 16.25
N ASN A 396 -19.85 -11.73 16.85
CA ASN A 396 -19.59 -11.47 18.26
C ASN A 396 -20.29 -12.49 19.18
N VAL A 397 -21.55 -12.85 18.85
CA VAL A 397 -22.29 -13.86 19.61
C VAL A 397 -21.67 -15.24 19.48
N VAL A 398 -21.32 -15.66 18.26
CA VAL A 398 -20.65 -16.96 18.04
C VAL A 398 -19.35 -17.01 18.82
N HIS A 399 -18.53 -15.96 18.74
CA HIS A 399 -17.28 -15.88 19.51
C HIS A 399 -17.53 -16.03 21.02
N TYR A 400 -18.53 -15.32 21.57
CA TYR A 400 -18.91 -15.45 22.96
C TYR A 400 -19.36 -16.87 23.33
N ALA A 401 -20.22 -17.48 22.52
CA ALA A 401 -20.71 -18.84 22.76
C ALA A 401 -19.58 -19.88 22.69
N CYS A 402 -18.64 -19.73 21.76
CA CYS A 402 -17.46 -20.59 21.67
C CYS A 402 -16.58 -20.47 22.92
N LEU A 403 -16.34 -19.25 23.42
CA LEU A 403 -15.59 -19.06 24.67
C LEU A 403 -16.29 -19.72 25.86
N LYS A 404 -17.62 -19.62 25.95
CA LYS A 404 -18.40 -20.30 27.01
C LYS A 404 -18.37 -21.82 26.89
N ALA A 405 -18.38 -22.35 25.68
CA ALA A 405 -18.21 -23.78 25.45
C ALA A 405 -16.83 -24.28 25.92
N ILE A 406 -15.76 -23.52 25.63
CA ILE A 406 -14.39 -23.82 26.09
C ILE A 406 -14.29 -23.73 27.62
N GLU A 407 -14.87 -22.69 28.24
CA GLU A 407 -14.84 -22.56 29.72
C GLU A 407 -15.53 -23.75 30.44
N LYS A 408 -16.52 -24.39 29.80
CA LYS A 408 -17.26 -25.53 30.36
C LYS A 408 -16.54 -26.87 30.20
N HIS A 409 -15.67 -27.00 29.21
CA HIS A 409 -14.95 -28.26 28.90
C HIS A 409 -13.45 -28.02 28.90
N THR A 410 -12.72 -28.72 29.76
CA THR A 410 -11.26 -28.68 29.81
C THR A 410 -10.69 -29.38 28.57
N ASP A 411 -10.36 -28.64 27.50
CA ASP A 411 -9.56 -28.91 26.27
C ASP A 411 -9.58 -30.30 25.55
N ASP A 412 -10.21 -31.35 26.07
CA ASP A 412 -10.04 -32.75 25.64
C ASP A 412 -11.15 -33.27 24.71
N LYS A 413 -11.98 -32.39 24.12
CA LYS A 413 -13.04 -32.80 23.17
C LYS A 413 -12.68 -32.49 21.72
N GLU A 414 -12.97 -33.44 20.83
CA GLU A 414 -12.73 -33.30 19.38
C GLU A 414 -13.66 -32.26 18.71
N GLU A 415 -14.83 -32.01 19.32
CA GLU A 415 -15.81 -31.03 18.85
C GLU A 415 -16.24 -30.08 19.96
N LEU A 416 -16.53 -28.84 19.58
CA LEU A 416 -16.99 -27.81 20.49
C LEU A 416 -18.50 -27.92 20.71
N GLU A 417 -18.91 -28.20 21.95
CA GLU A 417 -20.33 -28.27 22.33
C GLU A 417 -20.91 -26.87 22.55
N ILE A 418 -21.68 -26.39 21.60
CA ILE A 418 -22.33 -25.08 21.66
C ILE A 418 -23.73 -25.24 22.26
N TYR A 419 -23.96 -24.64 23.42
CA TYR A 419 -25.26 -24.68 24.10
C TYR A 419 -26.15 -23.52 23.67
N VAL A 420 -27.43 -23.81 23.42
CA VAL A 420 -28.43 -22.80 23.01
C VAL A 420 -28.52 -21.64 24.01
N ASN A 421 -28.39 -21.90 25.31
CA ASN A 421 -28.46 -20.88 26.35
C ASN A 421 -27.31 -19.87 26.25
N ASP A 422 -26.08 -20.32 25.96
CA ASP A 422 -24.93 -19.41 25.82
C ASP A 422 -25.08 -18.50 24.59
N VAL A 423 -25.66 -19.04 23.52
CA VAL A 423 -25.97 -18.26 22.31
C VAL A 423 -27.05 -17.23 22.61
N LEU A 424 -28.13 -17.60 23.29
CA LEU A 424 -29.19 -16.66 23.68
C LEU A 424 -28.67 -15.56 24.62
N ASP A 425 -27.79 -15.89 25.56
CA ASP A 425 -27.11 -14.92 26.42
C ASP A 425 -26.23 -13.97 25.60
N GLY A 426 -25.50 -14.48 24.61
CA GLY A 426 -24.73 -13.66 23.68
C GLY A 426 -25.62 -12.72 22.86
N ILE A 427 -26.75 -13.20 22.33
CA ILE A 427 -27.73 -12.36 21.61
C ILE A 427 -28.23 -11.25 22.53
N LYS A 428 -28.63 -11.58 23.77
CA LYS A 428 -29.10 -10.60 24.75
C LYS A 428 -28.05 -9.51 25.00
N ARG A 429 -26.77 -9.87 25.08
CA ARG A 429 -25.67 -8.91 25.24
C ARG A 429 -25.53 -7.96 24.05
N GLU A 430 -25.61 -8.47 22.81
CA GLU A 430 -25.56 -7.60 21.62
C GLU A 430 -26.79 -6.69 21.52
N PHE A 431 -27.98 -7.17 21.88
CA PHE A 431 -29.19 -6.32 21.95
C PHE A 431 -29.05 -5.19 22.97
N VAL A 432 -28.56 -5.49 24.18
CA VAL A 432 -28.31 -4.47 25.21
C VAL A 432 -27.28 -3.45 24.75
N LYS A 433 -26.21 -3.89 24.08
CA LYS A 433 -25.16 -3.04 23.52
C LYS A 433 -25.70 -2.12 22.41
N GLU A 434 -26.63 -2.61 21.59
CA GLU A 434 -27.32 -1.83 20.56
C GLU A 434 -28.46 -0.95 21.12
N GLY A 435 -28.73 -1.02 22.44
CA GLY A 435 -29.84 -0.28 23.07
C GLY A 435 -31.23 -0.79 22.68
N LYS A 436 -31.33 -2.04 22.21
CA LYS A 436 -32.59 -2.67 21.78
C LYS A 436 -33.17 -3.59 22.88
N PRO A 437 -34.50 -3.67 23.01
CA PRO A 437 -35.13 -4.67 23.87
C PRO A 437 -34.99 -6.07 23.26
N PHE A 438 -34.71 -7.07 24.10
CA PHE A 438 -34.57 -8.48 23.71
C PHE A 438 -35.91 -9.19 23.57
#